data_AF-A0A7W0AES1-F1
#
_entry.id   AF-A0A7W0AES1-F1
#
_cell.length_a   1.000
_cell.length_b   1.000
_cell.length_c   1.000
_cell.angle_alpha   90.00
_cell.angle_beta   90.00
_cell.angle_gamma   90.00
#
_symmetry.space_group_name_H-M   'P 1'
#
loop_
_entity.id
_entity.type
_entity.pdbx_description
1 polymer ?
#
loop_
_entity_poly.entity_id
_entity_poly.type
_entity_poly.pdbx_seq_one_letter_code
_entity_poly.pdbx_strand_id
1 'polypeptide(L)'
;MANRTAAAQERAQIEALAQQGEQVILDYSEVISLSGSYADELFGVFTQRHGTQALRSSLKVKGASQPVAHAIGLAIQHRMPASAA
;
A
#
# COMPACT_ATOMS: atom_id res chain seq x y z
N MET A 1 12.94 -11.23 5.47
CA MET A 1 13.08 -9.79 5.15
C MET A 1 12.13 -9.47 4.02
N ALA A 2 11.14 -8.62 4.25
CA ALA A 2 10.22 -8.18 3.19
C ALA A 2 10.96 -7.26 2.21
N ASN A 3 10.93 -7.57 0.92
CA ASN A 3 11.66 -6.87 -0.13
C ASN A 3 10.71 -6.36 -1.22
N ARG A 4 11.25 -5.55 -2.15
CA ARG A 4 10.48 -4.97 -3.25
C ARG A 4 9.82 -6.05 -4.13
N THR A 5 10.47 -7.18 -4.37
CA THR A 5 9.92 -8.25 -5.20
C THR A 5 8.69 -8.89 -4.56
N ALA A 6 8.72 -9.16 -3.25
CA ALA A 6 7.57 -9.68 -2.51
C ALA A 6 6.40 -8.69 -2.53
N ALA A 7 6.67 -7.40 -2.29
CA ALA A 7 5.66 -6.35 -2.39
C ALA A 7 5.02 -6.27 -3.79
N ALA A 8 5.79 -6.45 -4.86
CA ALA A 8 5.27 -6.44 -6.22
C ALA A 8 4.33 -7.63 -6.50
N GLN A 9 4.66 -8.81 -5.95
CA GLN A 9 3.81 -10.00 -6.04
C GLN A 9 2.50 -9.80 -5.27
N GLU A 10 2.58 -9.30 -4.03
CA GLU A 10 1.39 -8.97 -3.23
C GLU A 10 0.53 -7.91 -3.89
N ARG A 11 1.13 -6.84 -4.44
CA ARG A 11 0.42 -5.80 -5.18
C ARG A 11 -0.33 -6.40 -6.38
N ALA A 12 0.29 -7.31 -7.13
CA ALA A 12 -0.38 -7.95 -8.26
C ALA A 12 -1.60 -8.78 -7.83
N GLN A 13 -1.54 -9.46 -6.68
CA GLN A 13 -2.68 -10.19 -6.12
C GLN A 13 -3.80 -9.24 -5.70
N ILE A 14 -3.46 -8.13 -5.04
CA ILE A 14 -4.42 -7.11 -4.64
C ILE A 14 -5.08 -6.47 -5.86
N GLU A 15 -4.30 -6.15 -6.90
CA GLU A 15 -4.81 -5.60 -8.16
C GLU A 15 -5.81 -6.56 -8.82
N ALA A 16 -5.54 -7.87 -8.81
CA ALA A 16 -6.46 -8.87 -9.35
C ALA A 16 -7.79 -8.94 -8.57
N LEU A 17 -7.73 -8.88 -7.23
CA LEU A 17 -8.94 -8.84 -6.38
C LEU A 17 -9.71 -7.53 -6.54
N ALA A 18 -9.00 -6.40 -6.62
CA ALA A 18 -9.59 -5.08 -6.83
C ALA A 18 -10.35 -4.99 -8.17
N GLN A 19 -9.84 -5.63 -9.23
CA GLN A 19 -10.52 -5.73 -10.53
C GLN A 19 -11.85 -6.51 -10.45
N GLN A 20 -12.00 -7.38 -9.47
CA GLN A 20 -13.24 -8.11 -9.20
C GLN A 20 -14.22 -7.32 -8.32
N GLY A 21 -13.86 -6.08 -7.95
CA GLY A 21 -14.66 -5.23 -7.05
C GLY A 21 -14.51 -5.59 -5.58
N GLU A 22 -13.55 -6.45 -5.22
CA GLU A 22 -13.31 -6.81 -3.83
C GLU A 22 -12.47 -5.76 -3.09
N GLN A 23 -12.72 -5.63 -1.78
CA GLN A 23 -11.89 -4.85 -0.87
C GLN A 23 -10.95 -5.79 -0.11
N VAL A 24 -9.65 -5.58 -0.28
CA VAL A 24 -8.61 -6.36 0.42
C VAL A 24 -8.30 -5.72 1.76
N ILE A 25 -8.34 -6.54 2.82
CA ILE A 25 -7.93 -6.14 4.17
C ILE A 25 -6.54 -6.70 4.44
N LEU A 26 -5.56 -5.82 4.62
CA LEU A 26 -4.22 -6.19 5.05
C LEU A 26 -4.11 -6.00 6.57
N ASP A 27 -3.89 -7.11 7.29
CA ASP A 27 -3.72 -7.10 8.75
C ASP A 27 -2.23 -6.92 9.11
N TYR A 28 -1.89 -5.74 9.62
CA TYR A 28 -0.56 -5.35 10.08
C TYR A 28 -0.40 -5.44 11.60
N SER A 29 -1.33 -6.10 12.32
CA SER A 29 -1.30 -6.17 13.79
C SER A 29 -0.02 -6.79 14.36
N GLU A 30 0.61 -7.69 13.61
CA GLU A 30 1.88 -8.36 13.99
C GLU A 30 3.12 -7.73 13.34
N VAL A 31 2.95 -6.65 12.56
CA VAL A 31 4.04 -6.00 11.85
C VAL A 31 4.64 -4.89 12.72
N ILE A 32 5.87 -5.11 13.16
CA ILE A 32 6.62 -4.18 14.01
C ILE A 32 7.21 -3.03 13.17
N SER A 33 7.68 -3.32 11.96
CA SER A 33 8.29 -2.33 11.07
C SER A 33 8.09 -2.68 9.60
N LEU A 34 8.16 -1.66 8.75
CA LEU A 34 7.98 -1.80 7.30
C LEU A 34 9.16 -1.14 6.59
N SER A 35 9.79 -1.85 5.66
CA SER A 35 10.88 -1.26 4.87
C SER A 35 10.31 -0.27 3.84
N GLY A 36 11.06 0.82 3.59
CA GLY A 36 10.63 1.84 2.63
C GLY A 36 10.44 1.30 1.22
N SER A 37 11.27 0.35 0.79
CA SER A 37 11.16 -0.28 -0.54
C SER A 37 9.95 -1.20 -0.69
N TYR A 38 9.54 -1.88 0.39
CA TYR A 38 8.30 -2.66 0.41
C TYR A 38 7.08 -1.73 0.42
N ALA A 39 7.09 -0.69 1.27
CA ALA A 39 5.98 0.27 1.37
C ALA A 39 5.76 1.02 0.04
N ASP A 40 6.85 1.48 -0.58
CA ASP A 40 6.82 2.16 -1.89
C ASP A 40 6.22 1.26 -2.98
N GLU A 41 6.65 0.01 -3.06
CA GLU A 41 6.16 -0.90 -4.10
C GLU A 41 4.70 -1.31 -3.88
N LEU A 42 4.30 -1.58 -2.64
CA LEU A 42 2.94 -2.03 -2.35
C LEU A 42 1.93 -0.88 -2.40
N PHE A 43 2.22 0.22 -1.71
CA PHE A 43 1.26 1.32 -1.55
C PHE A 43 1.54 2.49 -2.49
N GLY A 44 2.80 2.86 -2.66
CA GLY A 44 3.20 3.98 -3.51
C GLY A 44 2.90 3.72 -4.98
N VAL A 45 3.42 2.62 -5.53
CA VAL A 45 3.19 2.22 -6.93
C VAL A 45 1.72 1.89 -7.19
N PHE A 46 1.03 1.23 -6.26
CA PHE A 46 -0.42 1.00 -6.39
C PHE A 46 -1.17 2.32 -6.52
N THR A 47 -0.90 3.28 -5.63
CA THR A 47 -1.55 4.60 -5.66
C THR A 47 -1.20 5.37 -6.93
N GLN A 48 0.05 5.28 -7.40
CA GLN A 48 0.48 5.91 -8.65
C GLN A 48 -0.28 5.35 -9.87
N ARG A 49 -0.58 4.05 -9.88
CA ARG A 49 -1.24 3.36 -11.00
C ARG A 49 -2.76 3.55 -11.02
N HIS A 50 -3.40 3.52 -9.85
CA HIS A 50 -4.86 3.46 -9.73
C HIS A 50 -5.49 4.71 -9.11
N GLY A 51 -4.66 5.62 -8.59
CA GLY A 51 -5.09 6.81 -7.88
C GLY A 51 -5.47 6.54 -6.41
N THR A 52 -5.62 7.62 -5.65
CA THR A 52 -5.93 7.56 -4.21
C THR A 52 -7.34 7.05 -3.92
N GLN A 53 -8.29 7.28 -4.82
CA GLN A 53 -9.66 6.80 -4.67
C GLN A 53 -9.70 5.26 -4.75
N ALA A 54 -9.01 4.66 -5.72
CA ALA A 54 -8.92 3.21 -5.83
C ALA A 54 -8.24 2.58 -4.60
N LEU A 55 -7.19 3.21 -4.07
CA LEU A 55 -6.57 2.76 -2.82
C LEU A 55 -7.59 2.71 -1.67
N ARG A 56 -8.40 3.75 -1.49
CA ARG A 56 -9.39 3.81 -0.41
C ARG A 56 -10.52 2.80 -0.58
N SER A 57 -10.94 2.53 -1.81
CA SER A 57 -12.03 1.59 -2.09
C SER A 57 -11.56 0.13 -2.02
N SER A 58 -10.38 -0.18 -2.54
CA SER A 58 -9.89 -1.55 -2.74
C SER A 58 -8.97 -2.04 -1.63
N LEU A 59 -8.44 -1.16 -0.78
CA LEU A 59 -7.39 -1.51 0.18
C LEU A 59 -7.68 -0.91 1.56
N LYS A 60 -7.75 -1.77 2.57
CA LYS A 60 -7.90 -1.39 3.97
C LYS A 60 -6.73 -1.93 4.79
N VAL A 61 -6.04 -1.05 5.49
CA VAL A 61 -4.98 -1.41 6.44
C VAL A 61 -5.60 -1.51 7.83
N LYS A 62 -5.40 -2.65 8.51
CA LYS A 62 -5.88 -2.91 9.87
C LYS A 62 -4.68 -3.17 10.79
N GLY A 63 -4.73 -2.68 12.02
CA GLY A 63 -3.74 -3.03 13.06
C GLY A 63 -2.34 -2.44 12.89
N ALA A 64 -2.12 -1.55 11.92
CA ALA A 64 -0.81 -0.92 11.74
C ALA A 64 -0.45 -0.03 12.94
N SER A 65 0.75 -0.24 13.49
CA SER A 65 1.35 0.68 14.45
C SER A 65 1.65 2.05 13.81
N GLN A 66 1.79 3.10 14.63
CA GLN A 66 2.08 4.45 14.13
C GLN A 66 3.33 4.52 13.22
N PRO A 67 4.47 3.86 13.53
CA PRO A 67 5.61 3.83 12.62
C PRO A 67 5.31 3.17 11.27
N VAL A 68 4.53 2.08 11.27
CA VAL A 68 4.13 1.37 10.04
C VAL A 68 3.20 2.24 9.21
N ALA A 69 2.18 2.84 9.82
CA ALA A 69 1.27 3.76 9.15
C ALA A 69 2.01 4.97 8.56
N HIS A 70 2.99 5.51 9.29
CA HIS A 70 3.83 6.61 8.80
C HIS A 70 4.68 6.19 7.59
N ALA A 71 5.29 5.00 7.61
CA ALA A 71 6.05 4.48 6.48
C ALA A 71 5.19 4.31 5.22
N ILE A 72 3.96 3.81 5.38
CA ILE A 72 2.96 3.71 4.29
C ILE A 72 2.61 5.10 3.75
N GLY A 73 2.33 6.05 4.64
CA GLY A 73 1.99 7.43 4.26
C GLY A 73 3.11 8.12 3.48
N LEU A 74 4.38 7.93 3.88
CA LEU A 74 5.53 8.46 3.16
C LEU A 74 5.67 7.84 1.77
N ALA A 75 5.52 6.53 1.66
CA ALA A 75 5.56 5.82 0.38
C ALA A 75 4.51 6.33 -0.62
N ILE A 76 3.29 6.57 -0.16
CA ILE A 76 2.22 7.14 -0.98
C ILE A 76 2.57 8.57 -1.39
N GLN A 77 2.96 9.42 -0.43
CA GLN A 77 3.29 10.83 -0.70
C GLN A 77 4.43 10.98 -1.70
N HIS A 78 5.49 10.17 -1.63
CA HIS A 78 6.60 10.21 -2.58
C HIS A 78 6.20 9.91 -4.03
N ARG A 79 5.07 9.24 -4.23
CA ARG A 79 4.57 8.83 -5.55
C ARG A 79 3.42 9.71 -6.05
N MET A 80 2.92 10.62 -5.21
CA MET A 80 1.89 11.57 -5.58
C MET A 80 2.52 12.90 -6.01
N PRO A 81 2.09 13.48 -7.15
CA PRO A 81 2.49 14.84 -7.51
C PRO A 81 1.94 15.83 -6.48
N ALA A 82 2.67 16.90 -6.20
CA ALA A 82 2.33 17.93 -5.21
C ALA A 82 1.02 18.71 -5.49
N SER A 83 0.27 18.34 -6.52
CA SER A 83 -0.96 19.01 -6.97
C SER A 83 -2.16 18.08 -6.89
N ALA A 84 -2.46 17.62 -5.68
CA ALA A 84 -3.70 16.91 -5.34
C ALA A 84 -4.06 17.22 -3.88
N ALA A 85 -4.27 18.51 -3.60
CA ALA A 85 -4.88 19.03 -2.37
C ALA A 85 -6.10 19.86 -2.77
#